data_AF-A0A7Y3HW19-F1
#
_entry.id   AF-A0A7Y3HW19-F1
#
_cell.length_a   1.000
_cell.length_b   1.000
_cell.length_c   1.000
_cell.angle_alpha   90.00
_cell.angle_beta   90.00
_cell.angle_gamma   90.00
#
_symmetry.space_group_name_H-M   'P 1'
#
loop_
_entity.id
_entity.type
_entity.pdbx_description
1 polymer ?
#
loop_
_entity_poly.entity_id
_entity_poly.type
_entity_poly.pdbx_seq_one_letter_code
_entity_poly.pdbx_strand_id
1 'polypeptide(L)'
;MSFTDLFERGEHSRNLGHFASIVKMATVNGELNEEELAQLKRFARKLDIDENEYDDILKNPSKYPINPPIDAKKRLERMHDLFEMIYLD
;
A
#
# COMPACT_ATOMS: atom_id res chain seq x y z
N MET A 1 -9.10 -4.45 -24.32
CA MET A 1 -8.12 -4.44 -23.22
C MET A 1 -7.03 -5.42 -23.55
N SER A 2 -5.78 -4.99 -23.40
CA SER A 2 -4.60 -5.84 -23.57
C SER A 2 -4.36 -6.68 -22.29
N PHE A 3 -3.61 -7.76 -22.41
CA PHE A 3 -3.12 -8.52 -21.24
C PHE A 3 -2.28 -7.64 -20.30
N THR A 4 -1.56 -6.66 -20.86
CA THR A 4 -0.77 -5.68 -20.11
C THR A 4 -1.66 -4.84 -19.18
N ASP A 5 -2.77 -4.31 -19.69
CA ASP A 5 -3.73 -3.50 -18.91
C ASP A 5 -4.32 -4.26 -17.71
N LEU A 6 -4.49 -5.59 -17.84
CA LEU A 6 -4.99 -6.43 -16.75
C LEU A 6 -3.93 -6.68 -15.67
N PHE A 7 -2.67 -6.81 -16.07
CA PHE A 7 -1.56 -7.05 -15.15
C PHE A 7 -1.24 -5.79 -14.32
N GLU A 8 -1.07 -4.64 -14.98
CA GLU A 8 -0.82 -3.34 -14.34
C GLU A 8 -1.92 -2.99 -13.33
N ARG A 9 -3.19 -3.22 -13.70
CA ARG A 9 -4.33 -2.97 -12.81
C ARG A 9 -4.33 -3.88 -11.57
N GLY A 10 -3.81 -5.09 -11.70
CA GLY A 10 -3.65 -6.03 -10.58
C GLY A 10 -2.54 -5.62 -9.62
N GLU A 11 -1.43 -5.09 -10.14
CA GLU A 11 -0.32 -4.57 -9.34
C GLU A 11 -0.71 -3.27 -8.62
N HIS A 12 -1.35 -2.34 -9.32
CA HIS A 12 -1.81 -1.08 -8.73
C HIS A 12 -2.82 -1.30 -7.60
N SER A 13 -3.82 -2.17 -7.83
CA SER A 13 -4.79 -2.54 -6.81
C SER A 13 -4.14 -3.21 -5.59
N ARG A 14 -3.03 -3.93 -5.78
CA ARG A 14 -2.26 -4.55 -4.70
C ARG A 14 -1.52 -3.47 -3.90
N ASN A 15 -0.91 -2.51 -4.57
CA ASN A 15 -0.21 -1.40 -3.94
C ASN A 15 -1.16 -0.54 -3.09
N LEU A 16 -2.35 -0.24 -3.59
CA LEU A 16 -3.41 0.46 -2.83
C LEU A 16 -3.77 -0.29 -1.55
N GLY A 17 -3.93 -1.61 -1.61
CA GLY A 17 -4.21 -2.44 -0.43
C GLY A 17 -3.07 -2.44 0.59
N HIS A 18 -1.82 -2.46 0.12
CA HIS A 18 -0.65 -2.35 0.99
C HIS A 18 -0.58 -0.97 1.67
N PHE A 19 -0.74 0.10 0.90
CA PHE A 19 -0.71 1.46 1.46
C PHE A 19 -1.82 1.68 2.47
N ALA A 20 -3.05 1.23 2.18
CA ALA A 20 -4.17 1.31 3.11
C ALA A 20 -3.93 0.52 4.41
N SER A 21 -3.23 -0.61 4.34
CA SER A 21 -2.84 -1.38 5.52
C SER A 21 -1.87 -0.61 6.40
N ILE A 22 -0.89 0.06 5.78
CA ILE A 22 0.12 0.88 6.47
C ILE A 22 -0.56 2.08 7.15
N VAL A 23 -1.42 2.80 6.42
CA VAL A 23 -2.20 3.92 6.99
C VAL A 23 -3.07 3.44 8.15
N LYS A 24 -3.78 2.32 7.98
CA LYS A 24 -4.60 1.74 9.05
C LYS A 24 -3.77 1.45 10.30
N MET A 25 -2.57 0.86 10.16
CA MET A 25 -1.66 0.60 11.27
C MET A 25 -1.16 1.89 11.92
N ALA A 26 -0.78 2.89 11.13
CA ALA A 26 -0.30 4.17 11.64
C ALA A 26 -1.37 4.91 12.46
N THR A 27 -2.65 4.82 12.05
CA THR A 27 -3.78 5.46 12.75
C THR A 27 -4.28 4.72 14.00
N VAL A 28 -3.74 3.55 14.35
CA VAL A 28 -4.22 2.76 15.52
C VAL A 28 -4.01 3.51 16.84
N ASN A 29 -2.91 4.24 16.96
CA ASN A 29 -2.49 4.86 18.21
C ASN A 29 -3.04 6.29 18.41
N GLY A 30 -3.80 6.82 17.46
CA GLY A 30 -4.35 8.17 17.51
C GLY A 30 -4.06 8.97 16.23
N GLU A 31 -3.93 10.29 16.40
CA GLU A 31 -3.67 11.23 15.30
C GLU A 31 -2.25 11.07 14.75
N LEU A 32 -2.12 11.21 13.42
CA LEU A 32 -0.83 11.17 12.73
C LEU A 32 -0.06 12.47 12.97
N ASN A 33 1.21 12.35 13.35
CA ASN A 33 2.10 13.50 13.46
C ASN A 33 2.77 13.84 12.12
N GLU A 34 3.51 14.95 12.07
CA GLU A 34 4.17 15.42 10.84
C GLU A 34 5.24 14.44 10.32
N GLU A 35 5.94 13.74 11.21
CA GLU A 35 6.96 12.75 10.83
C GLU A 35 6.31 11.49 10.22
N GLU A 36 5.19 11.04 10.78
CA GLU A 36 4.40 9.93 10.26
C GLU A 36 3.80 10.25 8.90
N LEU A 37 3.26 11.46 8.72
CA LEU A 37 2.77 11.93 7.42
C LEU A 37 3.91 11.99 6.39
N ALA A 38 5.11 12.41 6.78
CA ALA A 38 6.27 12.40 5.91
C ALA A 38 6.67 10.96 5.51
N GLN A 39 6.63 10.01 6.44
CA GLN A 39 6.86 8.59 6.13
C GLN A 39 5.78 8.00 5.21
N LEU A 40 4.50 8.27 5.48
CA LEU A 40 3.40 7.83 4.62
C LEU A 40 3.54 8.38 3.20
N LYS A 41 3.98 9.63 3.05
CA LYS A 41 4.24 10.22 1.73
C LYS A 41 5.42 9.56 1.00
N ARG A 42 6.44 9.10 1.72
CA ARG A 42 7.53 8.28 1.14
C ARG A 42 7.01 6.92 0.67
N PHE A 43 6.21 6.25 1.50
CA PHE A 43 5.62 4.96 1.14
C PHE A 43 4.68 5.05 -0.06
N ALA A 44 3.87 6.12 -0.13
CA ALA A 44 3.00 6.38 -1.28
C ALA A 44 3.78 6.47 -2.60
N ARG A 45 4.91 7.20 -2.61
CA ARG A 45 5.78 7.29 -3.79
C ARG A 45 6.38 5.94 -4.19
N LYS A 46 6.80 5.14 -3.22
CA LYS A 46 7.39 3.82 -3.47
C LYS A 46 6.36 2.78 -3.93
N LEU A 47 5.09 2.94 -3.56
CA LEU A 47 3.98 2.10 -4.00
C LEU A 47 3.28 2.62 -5.27
N ASP A 48 3.80 3.67 -5.90
CA ASP A 48 3.20 4.30 -7.08
C ASP A 48 1.74 4.73 -6.86
N ILE A 49 1.48 5.34 -5.70
CA ILE A 49 0.15 5.82 -5.30
C ILE A 49 -0.02 7.28 -5.73
N ASP A 50 -1.08 7.57 -6.47
CA ASP A 50 -1.42 8.92 -6.89
C ASP A 50 -1.85 9.80 -5.70
N GLU A 51 -1.69 11.14 -5.84
CA GLU A 51 -2.10 12.07 -4.77
C GLU A 51 -3.59 11.96 -4.42
N ASN A 52 -4.45 11.73 -5.43
CA ASN A 52 -5.88 11.53 -5.20
C ASN A 52 -6.16 10.25 -4.39
N GLU A 53 -5.43 9.18 -4.66
CA GLU A 53 -5.57 7.89 -3.99
C GLU A 53 -5.00 7.95 -2.57
N TYR A 54 -3.88 8.65 -2.40
CA TYR A 54 -3.27 8.94 -1.11
C TYR A 54 -4.26 9.63 -0.17
N ASP A 55 -4.88 10.73 -0.62
CA ASP A 55 -5.87 11.47 0.17
C ASP A 55 -7.13 10.64 0.45
N ASP A 56 -7.58 9.84 -0.52
CA ASP A 56 -8.72 8.93 -0.33
C ASP A 56 -8.42 7.85 0.72
N ILE A 57 -7.21 7.29 0.70
CA ILE A 57 -6.78 6.26 1.65
C ILE A 57 -6.57 6.86 3.04
N LEU A 58 -6.02 8.07 3.17
CA LEU A 58 -5.91 8.76 4.46
C LEU A 58 -7.27 9.01 5.11
N LYS A 59 -8.28 9.38 4.32
CA LYS A 59 -9.65 9.61 4.81
C LYS A 59 -10.34 8.32 5.23
N ASN A 60 -10.18 7.25 4.45
CA ASN A 60 -10.83 5.97 4.74
C ASN A 60 -10.00 4.78 4.24
N PRO A 61 -9.04 4.30 5.05
CA PRO A 61 -8.20 3.17 4.66
C PRO A 61 -9.00 1.86 4.57
N SER A 62 -10.16 1.75 5.25
CA SER A 62 -10.98 0.54 5.23
C SER A 62 -11.71 0.30 3.89
N LYS A 63 -11.75 1.32 3.01
CA LYS A 63 -12.31 1.22 1.64
C LYS A 63 -11.48 0.30 0.74
N TYR A 64 -10.23 0.05 1.09
CA TYR A 64 -9.26 -0.69 0.28
C TYR A 64 -8.93 -2.03 0.97
N PRO A 65 -9.73 -3.09 0.72
CA PRO A 65 -9.52 -4.37 1.36
C PRO A 65 -8.21 -5.02 0.92
N ILE A 66 -7.51 -5.63 1.88
CA ILE A 66 -6.37 -6.49 1.59
C ILE A 66 -6.91 -7.77 0.97
N ASN A 67 -6.48 -8.11 -0.24
CA ASN A 67 -6.76 -9.40 -0.85
C ASN A 67 -5.52 -10.31 -0.77
N PRO A 68 -5.28 -10.99 0.37
CA PRO A 68 -4.10 -11.80 0.55
C PRO A 68 -4.12 -13.01 -0.41
N PRO A 69 -2.96 -13.45 -0.91
CA PRO A 69 -2.92 -14.64 -1.72
C PRO A 69 -3.18 -15.87 -0.83
N ILE A 70 -4.02 -16.78 -1.34
CA ILE A 70 -4.35 -18.06 -0.68
C ILE A 70 -3.09 -18.93 -0.55
N ASP A 71 -2.18 -18.82 -1.54
CA ASP A 71 -0.94 -19.57 -1.57
C ASP A 71 0.11 -19.02 -0.59
N ALA A 72 0.77 -19.92 0.15
CA ALA A 72 1.74 -19.58 1.17
C ALA A 72 3.03 -18.98 0.61
N LYS A 73 3.51 -19.48 -0.54
CA LYS A 73 4.70 -18.95 -1.19
C LYS A 73 4.46 -17.52 -1.65
N LYS A 74 3.32 -17.26 -2.29
CA LYS A 74 2.93 -15.90 -2.70
C LYS A 74 2.76 -14.95 -1.51
N ARG A 75 2.36 -15.42 -0.33
CA ARG A 75 2.33 -14.58 0.87
C ARG A 75 3.74 -14.17 1.31
N LEU A 76 4.69 -15.10 1.30
CA LEU A 76 6.08 -14.84 1.64
C LEU A 76 6.73 -13.90 0.62
N GLU A 77 6.46 -14.09 -0.67
CA GLU A 77 6.88 -13.16 -1.74
C GLU A 77 6.39 -11.74 -1.45
N ARG A 78 5.09 -11.56 -1.16
CA ARG A 78 4.55 -10.23 -0.82
C ARG A 78 5.15 -9.61 0.44
N MET A 79 5.43 -10.43 1.45
CA MET A 79 6.09 -9.95 2.68
C MET A 79 7.53 -9.53 2.40
N HIS A 80 8.23 -10.26 1.54
CA HIS A 80 9.56 -9.92 1.07
C HIS A 80 9.57 -8.59 0.30
N ASP A 81 8.66 -8.43 -0.67
CA ASP A 81 8.54 -7.20 -1.47
C ASP A 81 8.31 -5.96 -0.58
N LEU A 82 7.50 -6.10 0.47
CA LEU A 82 7.28 -5.05 1.47
C LEU A 82 8.55 -4.72 2.26
N PHE A 83 9.34 -5.71 2.65
CA PHE A 83 10.61 -5.45 3.34
C PHE A 83 11.66 -4.85 2.42
N GLU A 84 11.75 -5.27 1.16
CA GLU A 84 12.63 -4.66 0.18
C GLU A 84 12.28 -3.18 -0.04
N MET A 85 10.99 -2.85 -0.14
CA MET A 85 10.52 -1.47 -0.23
C MET A 85 10.99 -0.60 0.96
N ILE A 86 11.06 -1.17 2.16
CA ILE A 86 11.52 -0.48 3.38
C ILE A 86 13.06 -0.41 3.43
N TYR A 87 13.76 -1.50 3.08
CA TYR A 87 15.21 -1.63 3.27
C TYR A 87 16.03 -1.02 2.13
N LEU A 88 15.45 -0.85 0.95
CA LEU A 88 16.05 -0.12 -0.17
C LEU A 88 15.89 1.41 -0.03
N ASP A 89 15.56 1.90 1.17
CA ASP A 89 15.66 3.34 1.55
C ASP A 89 17.05 3.71 2.04
#